data_AF-A0A072N9X4-F1
#
_entry.id   AF-A0A072N9X4-F1
#
_cell.length_a   1.000
_cell.length_b   1.000
_cell.length_c   1.000
_cell.angle_alpha   90.00
_cell.angle_beta   90.00
_cell.angle_gamma   90.00
#
_symmetry.space_group_name_H-M   'P 1'
#
loop_
_entity.id
_entity.type
_entity.pdbx_description
1 polymer ?
#
loop_
_entity_poly.entity_id
_entity_poly.type
_entity_poly.pdbx_seq_one_letter_code
_entity_poly.pdbx_strand_id
1 'polypeptide(L)'
;MTRPPTSSRTDKGVRGFDLDLHVTFAQALPREQALAVLAAAEGFTVELYAPHDQPAAPVPSARLTGPLRDPETLRAVLVAWLHAEARSVEVGLRGYLRSASGQTDWMPWRRTAVLPRAGTERVLFEEGVRYVLE
;
A
#
# COMPACT_ATOMS: atom_id res chain seq x y z
N MET A 1 -35.63 -5.03 -0.91
CA MET A 1 -34.77 -4.40 -1.93
C MET A 1 -33.34 -4.86 -1.69
N THR A 2 -32.89 -5.87 -2.43
CA THR A 2 -31.60 -6.54 -2.19
C THR A 2 -30.54 -5.92 -3.09
N ARG A 3 -29.59 -5.18 -2.50
CA ARG A 3 -28.46 -4.56 -3.20
C ARG A 3 -27.56 -5.68 -3.75
N PRO A 4 -27.25 -5.72 -5.06
CA PRO A 4 -26.35 -6.75 -5.58
C PRO A 4 -24.94 -6.54 -5.01
N PRO A 5 -24.19 -7.63 -4.75
CA PRO A 5 -22.80 -7.53 -4.30
C PRO A 5 -21.99 -6.79 -5.37
N THR A 6 -21.18 -5.82 -4.95
CA THR A 6 -20.23 -5.13 -5.83
C THR A 6 -19.20 -6.14 -6.30
N SER A 7 -19.46 -6.79 -7.44
CA SER A 7 -18.49 -7.65 -8.09
C SER A 7 -17.25 -6.81 -8.39
N SER A 8 -16.11 -7.14 -7.81
CA SER A 8 -14.80 -6.75 -8.31
C SER A 8 -14.57 -7.48 -9.64
N ARG A 9 -15.31 -7.06 -10.68
CA ARG A 9 -15.19 -7.63 -12.01
C ARG A 9 -13.81 -7.24 -12.53
N THR A 10 -12.93 -8.22 -12.68
CA THR A 10 -11.60 -8.03 -13.27
C THR A 10 -11.78 -7.79 -14.77
N ASP A 11 -12.14 -6.56 -15.14
CA ASP A 11 -12.29 -6.19 -16.54
C ASP A 11 -10.90 -6.24 -17.22
N LYS A 12 -10.80 -7.10 -18.22
CA LYS A 12 -9.58 -7.40 -18.97
C LYS A 12 -9.16 -6.17 -19.79
N GLY A 13 -7.87 -5.82 -19.79
CA GLY A 13 -7.36 -4.67 -20.56
C GLY A 13 -7.64 -3.30 -19.93
N VAL A 14 -8.08 -3.26 -18.67
CA VAL A 14 -8.38 -2.01 -17.98
C VAL A 14 -7.11 -1.36 -17.45
N ARG A 15 -6.98 -0.07 -17.77
CA ARG A 15 -6.05 0.85 -17.13
C ARG A 15 -6.73 1.45 -15.92
N GLY A 16 -5.97 1.60 -14.84
CA GLY A 16 -6.46 2.22 -13.63
C GLY A 16 -5.34 2.72 -12.75
N PHE A 17 -5.72 3.21 -11.59
CA PHE A 17 -4.81 3.60 -10.53
C PHE A 17 -5.24 2.90 -9.26
N ASP A 18 -4.29 2.22 -8.63
CA ASP A 18 -4.45 1.70 -7.28
C ASP A 18 -3.42 2.40 -6.40
N LEU A 19 -3.74 2.56 -5.13
CA LEU A 19 -2.75 2.94 -4.16
C LEU A 19 -1.74 1.80 -4.01
N ASP A 20 -0.47 2.16 -3.99
CA ASP A 20 0.67 1.28 -3.78
C ASP A 20 1.41 1.81 -2.55
N LEU A 21 1.34 1.06 -1.44
CA LEU A 21 2.08 1.37 -0.22
C LEU A 21 3.20 0.37 -0.03
N HIS A 22 4.36 0.86 0.38
CA HIS A 22 5.44 0.01 0.91
C HIS A 22 5.79 0.50 2.31
N VAL A 23 5.50 -0.33 3.31
CA VAL A 23 5.82 -0.07 4.71
C VAL A 23 7.12 -0.78 5.06
N THR A 24 8.12 -0.04 5.49
CA THR A 24 9.34 -0.60 6.11
C THR A 24 9.21 -0.48 7.61
N PHE A 25 9.27 -1.60 8.34
CA PHE A 25 9.15 -1.59 9.79
C PHE A 25 10.44 -1.10 10.48
N ALA A 26 10.30 -0.47 11.66
CA ALA A 26 11.41 -0.01 12.50
C ALA A 26 12.29 -1.17 12.98
N GLN A 27 11.66 -2.30 13.27
CA GLN A 27 12.28 -3.59 13.52
C GLN A 27 11.52 -4.64 12.71
N ALA A 28 12.18 -5.72 12.28
CA ALA A 28 11.47 -6.80 11.61
C ALA A 28 10.47 -7.45 12.58
N LEU A 29 9.21 -7.57 12.15
CA LEU A 29 8.11 -8.01 13.01
C LEU A 29 7.77 -9.48 12.76
N PRO A 30 7.37 -10.26 13.77
CA PRO A 30 6.71 -11.54 13.56
C PRO A 30 5.53 -11.40 12.59
N ARG A 31 5.29 -12.40 11.75
CA ARG A 31 4.26 -12.38 10.69
C ARG A 31 2.89 -11.94 11.20
N GLU A 32 2.44 -12.51 12.32
CA GLU A 32 1.12 -12.20 12.91
C GLU A 32 1.05 -10.75 13.39
N GLN A 33 2.12 -10.25 14.01
CA GLN A 33 2.21 -8.86 14.44
C GLN A 33 2.22 -7.89 13.25
N ALA A 34 2.97 -8.20 12.19
CA ALA A 34 2.97 -7.41 10.96
C ALA A 34 1.55 -7.32 10.37
N LEU A 35 0.82 -8.44 10.29
CA LEU A 35 -0.57 -8.44 9.82
C LEU A 35 -1.49 -7.62 10.73
N ALA A 36 -1.33 -7.71 12.05
CA ALA A 36 -2.14 -6.94 13.00
C ALA A 36 -1.92 -5.43 12.85
N VAL A 37 -0.67 -4.99 12.65
CA VAL A 37 -0.35 -3.58 12.38
C VAL A 37 -0.98 -3.10 11.08
N LEU A 38 -0.89 -3.93 10.03
CA LEU A 38 -1.39 -3.59 8.69
C LEU A 38 -2.91 -3.67 8.55
N ALA A 39 -3.59 -4.36 9.47
CA ALA A 39 -5.05 -4.49 9.47
C ALA A 39 -5.79 -3.14 9.54
N ALA A 40 -5.14 -2.09 10.07
CA ALA A 40 -5.67 -0.73 10.08
C ALA A 40 -5.92 -0.16 8.65
N ALA A 41 -5.23 -0.68 7.64
CA ALA A 41 -5.47 -0.36 6.23
C ALA A 41 -6.47 -1.35 5.62
N GLU A 42 -7.75 -1.23 6.01
CA GLU A 42 -8.79 -2.14 5.55
C GLU A 42 -9.02 -2.10 4.03
N GLY A 43 -9.24 -3.28 3.44
CA GLY A 43 -9.58 -3.41 2.02
C GLY A 43 -8.39 -3.39 1.06
N PHE A 44 -7.16 -3.34 1.58
CA PHE A 44 -5.94 -3.53 0.82
C PHE A 44 -5.54 -5.02 0.76
N THR A 45 -4.95 -5.42 -0.36
CA THR A 45 -4.24 -6.70 -0.47
C THR A 45 -2.84 -6.53 0.12
N VAL A 46 -2.52 -7.36 1.11
CA VAL A 46 -1.23 -7.32 1.83
C VAL A 46 -0.31 -8.41 1.29
N GLU A 47 0.89 -8.00 0.88
CA GLU A 47 2.00 -8.87 0.52
C GLU A 47 3.13 -8.63 1.53
N LEU A 48 3.49 -9.68 2.28
CA LEU A 48 4.58 -9.59 3.27
C LEU A 48 5.89 -10.02 2.62
N TYR A 49 6.94 -9.23 2.81
CA TYR A 49 8.28 -9.59 2.35
C TYR A 49 9.07 -10.24 3.48
N ALA A 50 9.00 -11.57 3.55
CA ALA A 50 9.90 -12.39 4.35
C ALA A 50 11.02 -12.98 3.46
N PRO A 51 12.19 -13.31 4.01
CA PRO A 51 13.23 -14.05 3.29
C PRO A 51 12.67 -15.32 2.65
N HIS A 52 12.96 -15.54 1.35
CA HIS A 52 12.41 -16.65 0.57
C HIS A 52 12.78 -18.03 1.13
N ASP A 53 13.94 -18.14 1.78
CA ASP A 53 14.46 -19.36 2.42
C ASP A 53 13.84 -19.62 3.80
N GLN A 54 13.21 -18.61 4.42
CA GLN A 54 12.70 -18.67 5.78
C GLN A 54 11.34 -17.95 5.89
N PRO A 55 10.24 -18.58 5.43
CA PRO A 55 8.90 -17.95 5.43
C PRO A 55 8.34 -17.67 6.84
N ALA A 56 8.93 -18.26 7.88
CA ALA A 56 8.61 -18.00 9.28
C ALA A 56 9.49 -16.92 9.92
N ALA A 57 10.48 -16.39 9.20
CA ALA A 57 11.35 -15.33 9.71
C ALA A 57 10.57 -14.01 9.91
N PRO A 58 11.05 -13.13 10.79
CA PRO A 58 10.50 -11.79 10.93
C PRO A 58 10.46 -11.02 9.60
N VAL A 59 9.39 -10.26 9.43
CA VAL A 59 9.04 -9.49 8.24
C VAL A 59 9.61 -8.07 8.38
N PRO A 60 10.62 -7.68 7.59
CA PRO A 60 11.15 -6.31 7.59
C PRO A 60 10.24 -5.29 6.91
N SER A 61 9.43 -5.72 5.93
CA SER A 61 8.57 -4.81 5.17
C SER A 61 7.38 -5.51 4.54
N ALA A 62 6.39 -4.72 4.13
CA ALA A 62 5.19 -5.21 3.46
C ALA A 62 4.73 -4.23 2.38
N ARG A 63 4.09 -4.77 1.35
CA ARG A 63 3.42 -4.01 0.30
C ARG A 63 1.91 -4.15 0.43
N LEU A 64 1.21 -3.04 0.27
CA LEU A 64 -0.25 -3.00 0.31
C LEU A 64 -0.74 -2.37 -0.99
N THR A 65 -1.67 -3.04 -1.67
CA THR A 65 -2.23 -2.54 -2.94
C THR A 65 -3.75 -2.60 -2.94
N GLY A 66 -4.40 -1.58 -3.51
CA GLY A 66 -5.85 -1.50 -3.55
C GLY A 66 -6.35 -0.10 -3.90
N PRO A 67 -7.67 0.07 -4.08
CA PRO A 67 -8.24 1.36 -4.43
C PRO A 67 -8.10 2.36 -3.28
N LEU A 68 -7.81 3.62 -3.59
CA LEU A 68 -7.93 4.71 -2.63
C LEU A 68 -9.40 4.89 -2.24
N ARG A 69 -9.73 4.72 -0.95
CA ARG A 69 -11.09 4.89 -0.43
C ARG A 69 -11.30 6.26 0.18
N ASP A 70 -10.62 6.53 1.29
CA ASP A 70 -10.68 7.81 1.98
C ASP A 70 -9.25 8.32 2.26
N PRO A 71 -8.83 9.44 1.64
CA PRO A 71 -7.52 10.05 1.85
C PRO A 71 -7.22 10.39 3.32
N GLU A 72 -8.21 10.87 4.07
CA GLU A 72 -7.97 11.35 5.44
C GLU A 72 -7.82 10.19 6.42
N THR A 73 -8.68 9.16 6.31
CA THR A 73 -8.47 7.89 7.03
C THR A 73 -7.10 7.29 6.73
N LEU A 74 -6.69 7.29 5.46
CA LEU A 74 -5.38 6.77 5.09
C LEU A 74 -4.23 7.58 5.69
N ARG A 75 -4.31 8.92 5.68
CA ARG A 75 -3.31 9.77 6.36
C ARG A 75 -3.24 9.46 7.86
N ALA A 76 -4.37 9.26 8.53
CA ALA A 76 -4.38 8.87 9.94
C ALA A 76 -3.67 7.53 10.19
N VAL A 77 -3.87 6.54 9.30
CA VAL A 77 -3.15 5.26 9.34
C VAL A 77 -1.64 5.47 9.16
N LEU A 78 -1.22 6.28 8.18
CA LEU A 78 0.19 6.60 7.95
C LEU A 78 0.83 7.24 9.18
N VAL A 79 0.15 8.20 9.82
CA VAL A 79 0.60 8.84 11.06
C VAL A 79 0.79 7.80 12.17
N ALA A 80 -0.21 6.94 12.39
CA ALA A 80 -0.15 5.91 13.43
C ALA A 80 1.03 4.94 13.21
N TRP A 81 1.23 4.47 11.97
CA TRP A 81 2.36 3.61 11.64
C TRP A 81 3.71 4.31 11.84
N LEU A 82 3.87 5.53 11.33
CA LEU A 82 5.13 6.29 11.42
C LEU A 82 5.46 6.75 12.84
N HIS A 83 4.48 6.82 13.74
CA HIS A 83 4.71 7.10 15.15
C HIS A 83 5.19 5.86 15.94
N ALA A 84 4.83 4.65 15.49
CA ALA A 84 5.06 3.42 16.24
C ALA A 84 5.99 2.44 15.51
N GLU A 85 5.44 1.69 14.56
CA GLU A 85 6.06 0.46 14.05
C GLU A 85 6.79 0.64 12.72
N ALA A 86 6.52 1.70 11.96
CA ALA A 86 7.11 1.92 10.65
C ALA A 86 8.33 2.84 10.72
N ARG A 87 9.44 2.43 10.13
CA ARG A 87 10.60 3.30 9.85
C ARG A 87 10.35 4.20 8.66
N SER A 88 9.66 3.74 7.64
CA SER A 88 9.33 4.59 6.50
C SER A 88 8.14 4.02 5.78
N VAL A 89 7.43 4.90 5.07
CA VAL A 89 6.32 4.48 4.22
C VAL A 89 6.47 5.16 2.86
N GLU A 90 6.54 4.35 1.81
CA GLU A 90 6.31 4.81 0.45
C GLU A 90 4.81 4.72 0.17
N VAL A 91 4.22 5.75 -0.41
CA VAL A 91 2.79 5.81 -0.73
C VAL A 91 2.56 6.55 -2.04
N GLY A 92 1.74 6.01 -2.93
CA GLY A 92 1.38 6.71 -4.16
C GLY A 92 0.25 6.05 -4.93
N LEU A 93 -0.47 6.83 -5.73
CA LEU A 93 -1.42 6.29 -6.72
C LEU A 93 -0.63 5.81 -7.94
N ARG A 94 -0.46 4.50 -8.07
CA ARG A 94 0.30 3.91 -9.16
C ARG A 94 -0.62 3.48 -10.29
N GLY A 95 -0.30 3.95 -11.49
CA GLY A 95 -0.95 3.48 -12.70
C GLY A 95 -0.67 2.00 -12.92
N TYR A 96 -1.66 1.26 -13.40
CA TYR A 96 -1.50 -0.13 -13.81
C TYR A 96 -2.24 -0.43 -15.10
N LEU A 97 -1.84 -1.53 -15.74
CA LEU A 97 -2.56 -2.18 -16.81
C LEU A 97 -2.87 -3.63 -16.39
N ARG A 98 -4.15 -4.01 -16.31
CA ARG A 98 -4.53 -5.41 -16.08
C ARG A 98 -4.54 -6.14 -17.40
N SER A 99 -3.60 -7.06 -17.57
CA SER A 99 -3.55 -7.96 -18.73
C SER A 99 -4.81 -8.85 -18.80
N ALA A 100 -5.07 -9.41 -19.98
CA ALA A 100 -6.20 -10.31 -20.19
C ALA A 100 -6.10 -11.62 -19.37
N SER A 101 -4.90 -12.00 -18.92
CA SER A 101 -4.60 -13.14 -18.05
C SER A 101 -4.71 -12.80 -16.56
N GLY A 102 -5.00 -11.55 -16.20
CA GLY A 102 -5.14 -11.12 -14.81
C GLY A 102 -3.85 -10.68 -14.12
N GLN A 103 -2.71 -10.71 -14.82
CA GLN A 103 -1.47 -10.08 -14.31
C GLN A 103 -1.60 -8.56 -14.34
N THR A 104 -1.09 -7.89 -13.30
CA THR A 104 -1.07 -6.43 -13.18
C THR A 104 0.32 -5.92 -13.55
N ASP A 105 0.40 -5.21 -14.67
CA ASP A 105 1.61 -4.50 -15.08
C ASP A 105 1.60 -3.10 -14.48
N TRP A 106 2.50 -2.85 -13.54
CA TRP A 106 2.61 -1.57 -12.86
C TRP A 106 3.41 -0.57 -13.69
N MET A 107 2.83 0.61 -13.91
CA MET A 107 3.48 1.69 -14.63
C MET A 107 4.63 2.28 -13.79
N PRO A 108 5.66 2.86 -14.43
CA PRO A 108 6.71 3.58 -13.72
C PRO A 108 6.15 4.82 -13.02
N TRP A 109 6.78 5.20 -11.91
CA TRP A 109 6.50 6.47 -11.24
C TRP A 109 6.95 7.64 -12.12
N ARG A 110 6.13 8.69 -12.20
CA ARG A 110 6.47 9.94 -12.88
C ARG A 110 7.38 10.82 -12.03
N ARG A 111 7.15 10.82 -10.72
CA ARG A 111 7.88 11.64 -9.75
C ARG A 111 7.97 10.91 -8.41
N THR A 112 9.07 11.13 -7.70
CA THR A 112 9.19 10.80 -6.28
C THR A 112 9.34 12.09 -5.47
N ALA A 113 8.60 12.23 -4.37
CA ALA A 113 8.72 13.32 -3.42
C ALA A 113 9.09 12.75 -2.05
N VAL A 114 10.22 13.18 -1.49
CA VAL A 114 10.62 12.79 -0.14
C VAL A 114 10.07 13.82 0.85
N LEU A 115 9.39 13.33 1.88
CA LEU A 115 8.73 14.13 2.90
C LEU A 115 9.25 13.68 4.27
N PRO A 116 9.34 14.60 5.24
CA PRO A 116 9.61 14.20 6.61
C PRO A 116 8.50 13.27 7.09
N ARG A 117 8.82 12.33 7.97
CA ARG A 117 7.83 11.42 8.61
C ARG A 117 6.55 12.11 9.08
N ALA A 118 6.67 13.29 9.67
CA ALA A 118 5.55 14.06 10.21
C ALA A 118 4.72 14.79 9.13
N GLY A 119 5.18 14.81 7.87
CA GLY A 119 4.59 15.54 6.76
C GLY A 119 3.49 14.79 6.00
N THR A 120 2.74 13.91 6.67
CA THR A 120 1.69 13.08 6.05
C THR A 120 0.58 13.88 5.38
N GLU A 121 0.31 15.10 5.86
CA GLU A 121 -0.64 16.06 5.29
C GLU A 121 -0.27 16.51 3.88
N ARG A 122 1.01 16.38 3.51
CA ARG A 122 1.54 16.74 2.19
C ARG A 122 1.43 15.62 1.16
N VAL A 123 0.93 14.44 1.55
CA VAL A 123 0.63 13.35 0.63
C VAL A 123 -0.67 13.68 -0.10
N LEU A 124 -0.56 14.13 -1.35
CA LEU A 124 -1.70 14.58 -2.15
C LEU A 124 -2.37 13.47 -2.97
N PHE A 125 -1.80 12.26 -2.97
CA PHE A 125 -2.28 11.12 -3.77
C PHE A 125 -2.37 11.45 -5.26
N GLU A 126 -1.40 12.21 -5.79
CA GLU A 126 -1.34 12.49 -7.23
C GLU A 126 -0.99 11.22 -8.03
N GLU A 127 -1.66 11.05 -9.18
CA GLU A 127 -1.42 9.94 -10.09
C GLU A 127 0.04 9.88 -10.58
N GLY A 128 0.68 8.72 -10.39
CA GLY A 128 2.06 8.49 -10.77
C GLY A 128 3.08 9.20 -9.89
N VAL A 129 2.67 9.80 -8.77
CA VAL A 129 3.59 10.36 -7.77
C VAL A 129 3.72 9.41 -6.60
N ARG A 130 4.97 9.07 -6.27
CA ARG A 130 5.33 8.36 -5.04
C ARG A 130 5.82 9.35 -4.00
N TYR A 131 5.26 9.29 -2.81
CA TYR A 131 5.75 10.01 -1.63
C TYR A 131 6.51 9.04 -0.74
N VAL A 132 7.70 9.43 -0.29
CA VAL A 132 8.49 8.65 0.67
C VAL A 132 8.51 9.42 1.98
N LEU A 133 7.93 8.85 3.03
CA LEU A 133 7.86 9.41 4.37
C LEU A 133 8.95 8.77 5.22
N GLU A 134 10.04 9.49 5.50
CA GLU A 134 11.21 9.01 6.26
C GLU A 134 11.84 10.07 7.17
#